data_AF-A0A0G4N6S8-F1
#
_entry.id   AF-A0A0G4N6S8-F1
#
_cell.length_a   1.000
_cell.length_b   1.000
_cell.length_c   1.000
_cell.angle_alpha   90.00
_cell.angle_beta   90.00
_cell.angle_gamma   90.00
#
_symmetry.space_group_name_H-M   'P 1'
#
loop_
_entity.id
_entity.type
_entity.pdbx_description
1 polymer ?
#
loop_
_entity_poly.entity_id
_entity_poly.type
_entity_poly.pdbx_seq_one_letter_code
_entity_poly.pdbx_strand_id
1 'polypeptide(L)'
;MAPSSRSASHNLGQVVEYIPDRLYLAAYIHPPTADTLFPYPEPLQSPRKRSQRAAEGPKPVSGTPKPAPFYFTVDDTLLYNAFHHDFGPLHIGHLYRFALHFHDVLGAKENKDRPIVFWSRADPRSM
;
A
#
# COMPACT_ATOMS: atom_id res chain seq x y z
N MET A 1 4.07 -36.78 -4.79
CA MET A 1 3.63 -35.45 -5.26
C MET A 1 4.10 -34.43 -4.24
N ALA A 2 5.13 -33.64 -4.55
CA ALA A 2 5.58 -32.56 -3.68
C ALA A 2 4.62 -31.36 -3.84
N PRO A 3 4.25 -30.66 -2.75
CA PRO A 3 3.46 -29.45 -2.87
C PRO A 3 4.32 -28.36 -3.53
N SER A 4 3.88 -27.84 -4.67
CA SER A 4 4.45 -26.62 -5.25
C SER A 4 4.24 -25.48 -4.25
N SER A 5 5.31 -25.05 -3.59
CA SER A 5 5.35 -23.75 -2.92
C SER A 5 5.14 -22.70 -4.01
N ARG A 6 3.92 -22.16 -4.11
CA ARG A 6 3.67 -20.95 -4.91
C ARG A 6 4.60 -19.90 -4.35
N SER A 7 5.65 -19.55 -5.09
CA SER A 7 6.43 -18.36 -4.83
C SER A 7 5.44 -17.20 -4.73
N ALA A 8 5.28 -16.62 -3.55
CA ALA A 8 4.59 -15.35 -3.42
C ALA A 8 5.33 -14.40 -4.36
N SER A 9 4.75 -14.16 -5.54
CA SER A 9 5.32 -13.30 -6.55
C SER A 9 5.49 -11.95 -5.88
N HIS A 10 6.73 -11.58 -5.57
CA HIS A 10 7.05 -10.31 -4.97
C HIS A 10 6.54 -9.24 -5.93
N ASN A 11 5.36 -8.68 -5.64
CA ASN A 11 4.90 -7.44 -6.20
C ASN A 11 5.85 -6.37 -5.65
N LEU A 12 7.01 -6.25 -6.33
CA LEU A 12 8.13 -5.41 -5.94
C LEU A 12 7.72 -3.95 -6.22
N GLY A 13 6.92 -3.41 -5.32
CA GLY A 13 6.37 -2.08 -5.44
C GLY A 13 6.96 -1.13 -4.42
N GLN A 14 7.32 0.08 -4.84
CA GLN A 14 7.65 1.15 -3.91
C GLN A 14 6.37 1.56 -3.19
N VAL A 15 6.41 1.57 -1.85
CA VAL A 15 5.31 2.04 -1.01
C VAL A 15 5.83 3.23 -0.21
N VAL A 16 5.08 4.32 -0.24
CA VAL A 16 5.36 5.57 0.47
C VAL A 16 4.22 5.82 1.45
N GLU A 17 4.56 6.03 2.72
CA GLU A 17 3.61 6.46 3.73
C GLU A 17 3.33 7.96 3.58
N TYR A 18 2.07 8.33 3.39
CA TYR A 18 1.64 9.72 3.24
C TYR A 18 0.97 10.26 4.51
N ILE A 19 0.08 9.46 5.11
CA ILE A 19 -0.45 9.71 6.46
C ILE A 19 -0.13 8.48 7.32
N PRO A 20 0.56 8.67 8.47
CA PRO A 20 0.94 7.57 9.35
C PRO A 20 -0.21 6.61 9.65
N ASP A 21 0.05 5.32 9.49
CA ASP A 21 -0.90 4.21 9.75
C ASP A 21 -2.21 4.25 8.95
N ARG A 22 -2.38 5.20 8.03
CA ARG A 22 -3.69 5.47 7.40
C ARG A 22 -3.67 5.52 5.88
N LEU A 23 -2.76 6.30 5.28
CA LEU A 23 -2.75 6.52 3.83
C LEU A 23 -1.36 6.26 3.25
N TYR A 24 -1.33 5.37 2.28
CA TYR A 24 -0.13 4.95 1.58
C TYR A 24 -0.31 5.11 0.08
N LEU A 25 0.78 5.47 -0.57
CA LEU A 25 0.91 5.54 -2.02
C LEU A 25 1.79 4.39 -2.47
N ALA A 26 1.38 3.63 -3.48
CA ALA A 26 2.16 2.49 -3.95
C ALA A 26 2.22 2.41 -5.48
N ALA A 27 3.30 1.84 -6.00
CA ALA A 27 3.41 1.47 -7.41
C ALA A 27 3.63 -0.05 -7.50
N TYR A 28 2.76 -0.81 -8.18
CA TYR A 28 2.88 -2.27 -8.29
C TYR A 28 2.94 -2.74 -9.75
N ILE A 29 3.69 -3.82 -10.01
CA ILE A 29 3.77 -4.42 -11.35
C ILE A 29 2.47 -5.17 -11.68
N HIS A 30 1.86 -5.83 -10.69
CA HIS A 30 0.58 -6.51 -10.81
C HIS A 30 -0.41 -5.99 -9.77
N PRO A 31 -1.74 -6.10 -10.02
CA PRO A 31 -2.73 -5.75 -9.03
C PRO A 31 -2.45 -6.43 -7.68
N PRO A 32 -2.47 -5.68 -6.57
CA PRO A 32 -2.22 -6.24 -5.26
C PRO A 32 -3.33 -7.21 -4.87
N THR A 33 -2.95 -8.28 -4.18
CA THR A 33 -3.86 -9.31 -3.67
C THR A 33 -3.77 -9.35 -2.14
N ALA A 34 -4.57 -10.20 -1.50
CA ALA A 34 -4.49 -10.40 -0.05
C ALA A 34 -3.10 -10.87 0.43
N ASP A 35 -2.33 -11.52 -0.45
CA ASP A 35 -0.99 -12.03 -0.17
C ASP A 35 0.12 -11.01 -0.49
N THR A 36 -0.23 -9.83 -1.00
CA THR A 36 0.76 -8.77 -1.26
C THR A 36 1.37 -8.30 0.06
N LEU A 37 2.69 -8.42 0.18
CA LEU A 37 3.42 -7.94 1.35
C LEU A 37 3.24 -6.43 1.50
N PHE A 38 2.77 -6.02 2.67
CA PHE A 38 2.59 -4.63 3.03
C PHE A 38 3.60 -4.24 4.12
N PRO A 39 4.47 -3.26 3.88
CA PRO A 39 5.45 -2.82 4.87
C PRO A 39 4.72 -2.01 5.95
N TYR A 40 4.25 -2.68 7.00
CA TYR A 40 3.75 -1.96 8.15
C TYR A 40 4.89 -1.17 8.77
N PRO A 41 4.67 0.10 9.18
CA PRO A 41 5.66 0.81 9.97
C PRO A 41 5.97 -0.02 11.22
N GLU A 42 7.26 -0.33 11.40
CA GLU A 42 7.74 -0.88 12.65
C GLU A 42 7.61 0.24 13.69
N PRO A 43 6.98 -0.01 14.86
CA PRO A 43 6.97 0.98 15.91
C PRO A 43 8.42 1.36 16.22
N LEU A 44 8.74 2.65 16.16
CA LEU A 44 10.05 3.16 16.55
C LEU A 44 10.31 2.70 17.99
N GLN A 45 11.07 1.61 18.14
CA GLN A 45 11.55 1.17 19.43
C GLN A 45 12.50 2.27 19.90
N SER A 46 12.00 3.14 20.77
CA SER A 46 12.81 4.11 21.49
C SER A 46 14.05 3.40 22.02
N PRO A 47 15.28 3.90 21.78
CA PRO A 47 16.50 3.22 22.21
C PRO A 47 16.48 2.99 23.72
N ARG A 48 16.03 1.83 24.17
CA ARG A 48 16.10 1.45 25.57
C ARG A 48 17.58 1.23 25.87
N LYS A 49 18.09 2.13 26.71
CA LYS A 49 19.44 2.19 27.28
C LYS A 49 20.02 0.78 27.41
N ARG A 50 21.04 0.49 26.60
CA ARG A 50 21.82 -0.75 26.53
C ARG A 50 22.35 -1.09 27.92
N SER A 51 21.63 -1.96 28.64
CA SER A 51 22.03 -2.51 29.92
C SER A 51 21.77 -4.02 29.90
N GLN A 52 22.82 -4.76 29.55
CA GLN A 52 23.18 -6.10 30.02
C GLN A 52 22.05 -7.12 30.28
N ARG A 53 21.90 -8.11 29.39
CA ARG A 53 22.31 -9.52 29.58
C ARG A 53 21.72 -10.40 28.46
N ALA A 54 22.44 -11.49 28.20
CA ALA A 54 22.27 -12.39 27.08
C ALA A 54 21.07 -13.36 27.23
N ALA A 55 20.76 -13.98 26.08
CA ALA A 55 19.97 -15.19 25.86
C ALA A 55 18.44 -15.06 25.91
N GLU A 56 17.84 -14.85 24.75
CA GLU A 56 16.62 -15.55 24.33
C GLU A 56 16.62 -15.62 22.80
N GLY A 57 16.42 -16.82 22.24
CA GLY A 57 16.34 -17.04 20.79
C GLY A 57 15.17 -16.28 20.16
N PRO A 58 14.99 -16.37 18.83
CA PRO A 58 13.92 -15.64 18.15
C PRO A 58 12.57 -16.21 18.60
N LYS A 59 11.94 -15.55 19.58
CA LYS A 59 10.54 -15.75 19.93
C LYS A 59 9.70 -15.22 18.76
N PRO A 60 8.78 -16.00 18.18
CA PRO A 60 7.86 -15.46 17.19
C PRO A 60 7.07 -14.35 17.89
N VAL A 61 7.22 -13.12 17.40
CA VAL A 61 6.46 -11.98 17.87
C VAL A 61 4.99 -12.31 17.58
N SER A 62 4.27 -12.75 18.59
CA SER A 62 2.82 -12.89 18.56
C SER A 62 2.21 -11.48 18.58
N GLY A 63 2.39 -10.75 17.47
CA GLY A 63 1.69 -9.50 17.23
C GLY A 63 0.21 -9.78 17.03
N THR A 64 -0.65 -8.92 17.54
CA THR A 64 -2.05 -8.87 17.14
C THR A 64 -2.13 -8.84 15.60
N PRO A 65 -3.07 -9.56 14.97
CA PRO A 65 -3.22 -9.52 13.51
C PRO A 65 -3.44 -8.07 13.07
N LYS A 66 -2.46 -7.46 12.41
CA LYS A 66 -2.62 -6.12 11.85
C LYS A 66 -3.70 -6.18 10.77
N PRO A 67 -4.63 -5.21 10.72
CA PRO A 67 -5.73 -5.24 9.76
C PRO A 67 -5.19 -5.14 8.34
N ALA A 68 -5.64 -6.05 7.47
CA ALA A 68 -5.18 -6.11 6.09
C ALA A 68 -5.45 -4.77 5.36
N PRO A 69 -4.50 -4.23 4.60
CA PRO A 69 -4.67 -2.97 3.86
C PRO A 69 -5.78 -3.06 2.82
N PHE A 70 -6.48 -1.95 2.56
CA PHE A 70 -7.41 -1.81 1.44
C PHE A 70 -6.69 -1.19 0.25
N TYR A 71 -6.68 -1.88 -0.88
CA TYR A 71 -6.04 -1.40 -2.11
C TYR A 71 -7.09 -0.87 -3.07
N PHE A 72 -6.87 0.31 -3.62
CA PHE A 72 -7.67 0.86 -4.71
C PHE A 72 -6.81 1.63 -5.70
N THR A 73 -7.27 1.71 -6.95
CA THR A 73 -6.60 2.40 -8.04
C THR A 73 -7.62 3.17 -8.87
N VAL A 74 -7.15 4.17 -9.62
CA VAL A 74 -7.96 4.92 -10.58
C VAL A 74 -7.42 4.79 -12.01
N ASP A 75 -6.40 3.98 -12.25
CA ASP A 75 -5.70 3.84 -13.54
C ASP A 75 -6.67 3.54 -14.70
N ASP A 76 -7.68 2.70 -14.45
CA ASP A 76 -8.66 2.30 -15.45
C ASP A 76 -9.95 3.17 -15.45
N THR A 77 -10.05 4.19 -14.59
CA THR A 77 -11.26 5.03 -14.44
C THR A 77 -11.04 6.52 -14.68
N LEU A 78 -9.84 7.04 -14.41
CA LEU A 78 -9.45 8.44 -14.61
C LEU A 78 -8.38 8.51 -15.70
N LEU A 79 -8.81 8.39 -16.96
CA LEU A 79 -7.93 8.36 -18.12
C LEU A 79 -7.53 9.77 -18.58
N TYR A 80 -6.24 10.00 -18.72
CA TYR A 80 -5.72 11.20 -19.38
C TYR A 80 -5.89 11.10 -20.90
N ASN A 81 -6.40 12.17 -21.51
CA ASN A 81 -6.51 12.25 -22.97
C ASN A 81 -5.28 12.96 -23.55
N ALA A 82 -4.32 12.17 -24.05
CA ALA A 82 -3.08 12.68 -24.63
C ALA A 82 -3.32 13.35 -26.00
N PHE A 83 -2.72 14.52 -26.21
CA PHE A 83 -2.72 15.17 -27.54
C PHE A 83 -1.53 14.73 -28.40
N HIS A 84 -0.39 14.44 -27.76
CA HIS A 84 0.85 13.99 -28.35
C HIS A 84 1.48 12.87 -27.50
N HIS A 85 2.69 13.09 -26.96
CA HIS A 85 3.40 12.18 -26.06
C HIS A 85 3.31 12.60 -24.59
N ASP A 86 2.41 13.54 -24.28
CA ASP A 86 1.99 13.91 -22.94
C ASP A 86 1.16 12.79 -22.29
N PHE A 87 1.32 12.66 -20.98
CA PHE A 87 0.61 11.66 -20.18
C PHE A 87 -0.01 12.26 -18.92
N GLY A 88 0.13 13.57 -18.71
CA GLY A 88 -0.32 14.22 -17.51
C GLY A 88 0.22 15.65 -17.35
N PRO A 89 -0.05 16.29 -16.20
CA PRO A 89 -0.81 15.73 -15.07
C PRO A 89 -2.31 15.64 -15.35
N LEU A 90 -3.02 14.84 -14.55
CA LEU A 90 -4.48 14.82 -14.54
C LEU A 90 -5.05 16.21 -14.21
N HIS A 91 -6.03 16.66 -15.00
CA HIS A 91 -6.65 17.99 -14.81
C HIS A 91 -7.63 18.04 -13.62
N ILE A 92 -8.11 19.24 -13.26
CA ILE A 92 -9.00 19.48 -12.10
C ILE A 92 -10.27 18.61 -12.05
N GLY A 93 -10.89 18.32 -13.19
CA GLY A 93 -12.02 17.38 -13.25
C GLY A 93 -11.69 15.95 -12.78
N HIS A 94 -10.49 15.45 -13.06
CA HIS A 94 -10.02 14.17 -12.55
C HIS A 94 -9.78 14.23 -11.05
N LEU A 95 -9.18 15.32 -10.55
CA LEU A 95 -8.98 15.53 -9.12
C LEU A 95 -10.32 15.51 -8.37
N TYR A 96 -11.36 16.15 -8.90
CA TYR A 96 -12.69 16.13 -8.30
C TYR A 96 -13.27 14.72 -8.23
N ARG A 97 -13.19 13.95 -9.32
CA ARG A 97 -13.68 12.56 -9.36
C ARG A 97 -12.87 11.64 -8.44
N PHE A 98 -11.55 11.84 -8.37
CA PHE A 98 -10.68 11.16 -7.41
C PHE A 98 -11.11 11.47 -5.97
N ALA A 99 -11.32 12.74 -5.64
CA ALA A 99 -11.69 13.16 -4.29
C ALA A 99 -13.02 12.55 -3.84
N LEU A 100 -14.03 12.48 -4.72
CA LEU A 100 -15.29 11.80 -4.43
C LEU A 100 -15.07 10.31 -4.15
N HIS A 101 -14.39 9.61 -5.06
CA HIS A 101 -14.13 8.18 -4.89
C HIS A 101 -13.32 7.88 -3.62
N PHE A 102 -12.28 8.67 -3.38
CA PHE A 102 -11.43 8.52 -2.21
C PHE A 102 -12.18 8.82 -0.91
N HIS A 103 -13.09 9.81 -0.92
CA HIS A 103 -13.97 10.09 0.21
C HIS A 103 -14.88 8.90 0.54
N ASP A 104 -15.48 8.28 -0.47
CA ASP A 104 -16.31 7.08 -0.29
C ASP A 104 -15.50 5.91 0.28
N VAL A 105 -14.28 5.70 -0.23
CA VAL A 105 -13.35 4.68 0.28
C VAL A 105 -13.01 4.91 1.76
N LEU A 106 -12.74 6.16 2.16
CA LEU A 106 -12.46 6.50 3.55
C LEU A 106 -13.68 6.40 4.46
N GLY A 107 -14.88 6.67 3.93
CA GLY A 107 -16.15 6.65 4.66
C GLY A 107 -16.76 5.25 4.85
N ALA A 108 -16.31 4.25 4.08
CA ALA A 108 -16.78 2.88 4.19
C ALA A 108 -16.48 2.29 5.58
N LYS A 109 -17.48 1.64 6.20
CA LYS A 109 -17.38 1.13 7.58
C LYS A 109 -16.27 0.09 7.73
N GLU A 110 -16.05 -0.72 6.69
CA GLU A 110 -15.03 -1.77 6.65
C GLU A 110 -13.60 -1.20 6.54
N ASN A 111 -13.48 0.07 6.16
CA ASN A 111 -12.23 0.77 5.95
C ASN A 111 -11.85 1.69 7.13
N LYS A 112 -12.61 1.67 8.23
CA LYS A 112 -12.41 2.60 9.36
C LYS A 112 -11.04 2.44 10.05
N ASP A 113 -10.62 1.21 10.31
CA ASP A 113 -9.45 0.92 11.17
C ASP A 113 -8.32 0.17 10.43
N ARG A 114 -8.31 0.21 9.09
CA ARG A 114 -7.28 -0.43 8.25
C ARG A 114 -6.50 0.58 7.41
N PRO A 115 -5.25 0.29 7.03
CA PRO A 115 -4.50 1.10 6.08
C PRO A 115 -5.20 1.19 4.73
N ILE A 116 -5.20 2.37 4.11
CA ILE A 116 -5.68 2.59 2.75
C ILE A 116 -4.47 2.81 1.84
N VAL A 117 -4.39 2.02 0.78
CA VAL A 117 -3.30 2.05 -0.19
C VAL A 117 -3.86 2.47 -1.54
N PHE A 118 -3.63 3.74 -1.89
CA PHE A 118 -3.83 4.19 -3.26
C PHE A 118 -2.64 3.72 -4.09
N TRP A 119 -2.90 2.94 -5.14
CA TRP A 119 -1.83 2.39 -5.95
C TRP A 119 -2.04 2.62 -7.45
N SER A 120 -0.93 2.65 -8.18
CA SER A 120 -0.92 2.63 -9.64
C SER A 120 0.04 1.58 -10.18
N ARG A 121 -0.06 1.28 -11.48
CA ARG A 121 0.89 0.41 -12.16
C ARG A 121 2.30 1.01 -12.11
N ALA A 122 3.31 0.15 -12.01
CA ALA A 122 4.72 0.51 -12.03
C ALA A 122 5.21 0.91 -13.45
N ASP A 123 4.49 1.82 -14.09
CA ASP A 123 4.87 2.51 -15.33
C ASP A 123 5.09 4.00 -14.97
N PRO A 124 6.23 4.61 -15.31
CA PRO A 124 6.46 6.04 -15.06
C PRO A 124 5.41 6.97 -15.67
N ARG A 125 4.55 6.49 -16.59
CA ARG A 125 3.42 7.24 -17.15
C ARG A 125 2.11 7.08 -16.37
N SER A 126 2.07 6.15 -15.41
CA SER A 126 0.89 5.82 -14.60
C SER A 126 0.85 6.57 -13.26
N MET A 127 1.44 7.77 -13.18
CA MET A 127 1.26 8.73 -12.08
C MET A 127 1.35 10.16 -12.57
#